data_AF-A0A3N5ZJ84-F1
#
_entry.id   AF-A0A3N5ZJ84-F1
#
_cell.length_a   1.000
_cell.length_b   1.000
_cell.length_c   1.000
_cell.angle_alpha   90.00
_cell.angle_beta   90.00
_cell.angle_gamma   90.00
#
_symmetry.space_group_name_H-M   'P 1'
#
loop_
_entity.id
_entity.type
_entity.pdbx_description
1 polymer ?
#
loop_
_entity_poly.entity_id
_entity_poly.type
_entity_poly.pdbx_seq_one_letter_code
_entity_poly.pdbx_strand_id
1 'polypeptide(L)'
;MEIPNFKLEAEEYEKILLVLASLHQKLKADSVFLINRTGQEIAHEGSSNRFDVQALSSLAASNLAATFGLASVIGEREFERIYH
;
A
#
# COMPACT_ATOMS: atom_id res chain seq x y z
N MET A 1 16.55 11.41 -11.77
CA MET A 1 15.49 10.82 -12.62
C MET A 1 14.19 11.13 -11.92
N GLU A 2 13.52 12.19 -12.36
CA GLU A 2 12.22 12.58 -11.78
C GLU A 2 11.19 11.52 -12.18
N ILE A 3 10.54 10.93 -11.19
CA ILE A 3 9.41 10.04 -11.38
C ILE A 3 8.29 10.92 -11.98
N PRO A 4 7.55 10.47 -13.02
CA PRO A 4 6.49 11.26 -13.62
C PRO A 4 5.53 11.73 -12.54
N ASN A 5 5.05 12.96 -12.69
CA ASN A 5 4.08 13.59 -11.80
C ASN A 5 2.83 12.71 -11.74
N PHE A 6 2.74 11.81 -10.77
CA PHE A 6 1.60 10.92 -10.58
C PHE A 6 0.43 11.79 -10.13
N LYS A 7 -0.45 12.11 -11.07
CA LYS A 7 -1.64 12.91 -10.82
C LYS A 7 -2.85 12.01 -10.97
N LEU A 8 -3.53 11.78 -9.85
CA LEU A 8 -4.73 10.98 -9.80
C LEU A 8 -5.93 11.91 -10.03
N GLU A 9 -6.71 11.64 -11.07
CA GLU A 9 -7.93 12.40 -11.33
C GLU A 9 -9.08 11.90 -10.45
N ALA A 10 -10.10 12.73 -10.23
CA ALA A 10 -11.19 12.44 -9.30
C ALA A 10 -11.92 11.12 -9.62
N GLU A 11 -12.20 10.87 -10.91
CA GLU A 11 -12.87 9.64 -11.35
C GLU A 11 -12.03 8.37 -11.09
N GLU A 12 -10.70 8.48 -11.18
CA GLU A 12 -9.78 7.38 -10.90
C GLU A 12 -9.71 7.10 -9.39
N TYR A 13 -9.72 8.16 -8.59
CA TYR A 13 -9.77 8.05 -7.13
C TYR A 13 -11.06 7.38 -6.65
N GLU A 14 -12.21 7.73 -7.23
CA GLU A 14 -13.49 7.06 -6.92
C GLU A 14 -13.44 5.56 -7.24
N LYS A 15 -12.85 5.17 -8.37
CA LYS A 15 -12.67 3.75 -8.72
C LYS A 15 -11.79 3.02 -7.71
N ILE A 16 -10.73 3.67 -7.22
CA ILE A 16 -9.87 3.11 -6.16
C ILE A 16 -10.67 2.87 -4.88
N LEU A 17 -11.45 3.86 -4.42
CA LEU A 17 -12.27 3.73 -3.22
C LEU A 17 -13.29 2.58 -3.35
N LEU A 18 -13.94 2.44 -4.51
CA LEU A 18 -14.87 1.34 -4.75
C LEU A 18 -14.20 -0.05 -4.62
N VAL A 19 -12.98 -0.19 -5.13
CA VAL A 19 -12.20 -1.43 -5.00
C VAL A 19 -11.82 -1.68 -3.54
N LEU A 20 -11.33 -0.66 -2.84
CA LEU A 20 -10.97 -0.76 -1.42
C LEU A 20 -12.17 -1.13 -0.55
N ALA A 21 -13.34 -0.54 -0.80
CA ALA A 21 -14.56 -0.83 -0.06
C ALA A 21 -15.00 -2.29 -0.26
N SER A 22 -14.97 -2.78 -1.51
CA SER A 22 -15.26 -4.18 -1.81
C SER A 22 -14.27 -5.13 -1.13
N LEU A 23 -12.98 -4.77 -1.09
CA LEU A 23 -11.93 -5.56 -0.46
C LEU A 23 -12.09 -5.59 1.06
N HIS A 24 -12.31 -4.44 1.70
CA HIS A 24 -12.55 -4.32 3.14
C HIS A 24 -13.73 -5.17 3.58
N GLN A 25 -14.85 -5.12 2.86
CA GLN A 25 -16.03 -5.93 3.13
C GLN A 25 -15.76 -7.44 3.03
N LYS A 26 -14.98 -7.86 2.02
CA LYS A 26 -14.63 -9.28 1.81
C LYS A 26 -13.67 -9.81 2.86
N LEU A 27 -12.69 -9.01 3.26
CA LEU A 27 -11.65 -9.40 4.22
C LEU A 27 -12.14 -9.35 5.67
N LYS A 28 -13.19 -8.58 5.98
CA LYS A 28 -13.62 -8.28 7.36
C LYS A 28 -12.46 -7.73 8.21
N ALA A 29 -11.57 -6.97 7.58
CA ALA A 29 -10.46 -6.31 8.24
C ALA A 29 -10.96 -5.07 9.01
N ASP A 30 -10.19 -4.60 10.00
CA ASP A 30 -10.49 -3.33 10.67
C ASP A 30 -10.35 -2.15 9.69
N SER A 31 -9.27 -2.17 8.88
CA SER A 31 -8.96 -1.17 7.86
C SER A 31 -8.13 -1.75 6.72
N VAL A 32 -8.21 -1.14 5.53
CA VAL A 32 -7.39 -1.44 4.35
C VAL A 32 -6.80 -0.14 3.81
N PHE A 33 -5.51 -0.15 3.51
CA PHE A 33 -4.77 1.01 3.03
C PHE A 33 -4.14 0.73 1.67
N LEU A 34 -4.23 1.69 0.76
CA LEU A 34 -3.44 1.77 -0.45
C LEU A 34 -2.33 2.79 -0.23
N ILE A 35 -1.08 2.34 -0.27
CA ILE A 35 0.10 3.18 -0.07
C ILE A 35 1.02 3.07 -1.29
N ASN A 36 1.78 4.13 -1.58
CA ASN A 36 2.82 4.07 -2.60
C ASN A 36 4.11 3.43 -2.04
N ARG A 37 5.12 3.23 -2.91
CA ARG A 37 6.40 2.61 -2.54
C ARG A 37 7.22 3.41 -1.52
N THR A 38 6.90 4.69 -1.31
CA THR A 38 7.57 5.52 -0.30
C THR A 38 6.84 5.51 1.04
N GLY A 39 5.75 4.74 1.17
CA GLY A 39 4.93 4.68 2.39
C GLY A 39 3.95 5.84 2.54
N GLN A 40 3.72 6.62 1.49
CA GLN A 40 2.66 7.65 1.50
C GLN A 40 1.32 7.00 1.20
N GLU A 41 0.32 7.31 2.01
CA GLU A 41 -1.06 6.89 1.78
C GLU A 41 -1.64 7.55 0.53
N ILE A 42 -2.31 6.76 -0.28
CA ILE A 42 -3.09 7.19 -1.44
C ILE A 42 -4.58 7.20 -1.09
N ALA A 43 -5.09 6.13 -0.48
CA ALA A 43 -6.50 5.97 -0.10
C ALA A 43 -6.64 4.91 1.00
N HIS A 44 -7.72 4.94 1.77
CA HIS A 44 -8.04 3.91 2.76
C HIS A 44 -9.54 3.69 2.91
N GLU A 45 -9.89 2.54 3.48
CA GLU A 45 -11.25 2.18 3.91
C GLU A 45 -11.20 1.54 5.31
N GLY A 46 -12.20 1.83 6.16
CA GLY A 46 -12.25 1.38 7.55
C GLY A 46 -11.78 2.42 8.58
N SER A 47 -11.58 1.98 9.84
CA SER A 47 -11.24 2.90 10.94
C SER A 47 -9.74 3.12 11.10
N SER A 48 -9.26 4.33 10.81
CA SER A 48 -7.85 4.71 11.00
C SER A 48 -7.51 5.20 12.42
N ASN A 49 -8.52 5.53 13.25
CA ASN A 49 -8.33 6.13 14.58
C ASN A 49 -7.53 5.29 15.59
N ARG A 50 -7.34 3.99 15.32
CA ARG A 50 -6.62 3.08 16.22
C ARG A 50 -5.12 3.01 15.95
N PHE A 51 -4.65 3.59 14.86
CA PHE A 51 -3.29 3.40 14.40
C PHE A 51 -2.64 4.70 13.94
N ASP A 52 -1.33 4.82 14.17
CA ASP A 52 -0.51 5.78 13.44
C ASP A 52 -0.29 5.25 12.02
N VAL A 53 -1.17 5.67 11.10
CA VAL A 53 -1.19 5.21 9.72
C VAL A 53 0.11 5.57 9.00
N GLN A 54 0.70 6.73 9.31
CA GLN A 54 1.95 7.16 8.69
C GLN A 54 3.11 6.25 9.13
N ALA A 55 3.19 5.93 10.42
CA ALA A 55 4.18 5.00 10.95
C ALA A 55 4.00 3.59 10.35
N LEU A 56 2.77 3.06 10.32
CA LEU A 56 2.47 1.77 9.72
C LEU A 56 2.85 1.69 8.24
N SER A 57 2.50 2.72 7.47
CA SER A 57 2.79 2.78 6.03
C SER A 57 4.30 2.85 5.77
N SER A 58 5.03 3.60 6.61
CA SER A 58 6.49 3.68 6.55
C SER A 58 7.15 2.33 6.86
N LEU A 59 6.64 1.61 7.87
CA LEU A 59 7.10 0.26 8.21
C LEU A 59 6.84 -0.74 7.07
N ALA A 60 5.63 -0.72 6.49
CA ALA A 60 5.28 -1.58 5.36
C ALA A 60 6.16 -1.32 4.13
N ALA A 61 6.40 -0.06 3.78
CA ALA A 61 7.29 0.31 2.68
C ALA A 61 8.75 -0.10 2.94
N SER A 62 9.24 0.06 4.18
CA SER A 62 10.59 -0.36 4.56
C SER A 62 10.75 -1.88 4.48
N ASN A 63 9.75 -2.64 4.94
CA ASN A 63 9.73 -4.10 4.81
C ASN A 63 9.72 -4.55 3.34
N LEU A 64 8.88 -3.91 2.51
CA LEU A 64 8.86 -4.16 1.07
C LEU A 64 10.25 -3.92 0.46
N ALA A 65 10.89 -2.78 0.74
CA ALA A 65 12.22 -2.46 0.25
C ALA A 65 13.29 -3.48 0.67
N ALA A 66 13.25 -3.93 1.94
CA ALA A 66 14.18 -4.95 2.45
C ALA A 66 14.02 -6.29 1.72
N THR A 67 12.77 -6.73 1.52
CA THR A 67 12.49 -7.99 0.80
C THR A 67 12.81 -7.92 -0.69
N PHE A 68 12.65 -6.76 -1.35
CA PHE A 68 13.18 -6.54 -2.69
C PHE A 68 14.70 -6.72 -2.74
N GLY A 69 15.41 -6.20 -1.73
CA GLY A 69 16.86 -6.40 -1.60
C GLY A 69 17.23 -7.88 -1.49
N LEU A 70 16.47 -8.67 -0.74
CA LEU A 70 16.66 -10.11 -0.63
C LEU A 70 16.35 -10.85 -1.94
N ALA A 71 15.26 -10.50 -2.63
CA ALA A 71 14.89 -11.10 -3.92
C ALA A 71 16.01 -10.91 -4.96
N SER A 72 16.53 -9.69 -5.04
CA SER A 72 17.68 -9.34 -5.89
C SER A 72 18.90 -10.23 -5.64
N VAL A 73 19.23 -10.51 -4.37
CA VAL A 73 20.38 -11.36 -3.99
C VAL A 73 20.25 -12.80 -4.51
N ILE A 74 19.04 -13.32 -4.63
CA ILE A 74 18.78 -14.69 -5.09
C ILE A 74 18.39 -14.78 -6.57
N GLY A 75 18.45 -13.66 -7.31
CA GLY A 75 18.09 -13.60 -8.73
C GLY A 75 16.59 -13.51 -9.01
N GLU A 76 15.77 -13.26 -7.99
CA GLU A 76 14.33 -13.04 -8.11
C GLU A 76 14.01 -11.55 -8.28
N ARG A 77 12.95 -11.22 -9.03
CA ARG A 77 12.57 -9.82 -9.26
C ARG A 77 11.85 -9.20 -8.06
N GLU A 78 10.92 -9.93 -7.46
CA GLU A 78 10.15 -9.48 -6.29
C GLU A 78 9.47 -10.65 -5.58
N PHE A 79 9.26 -10.53 -4.27
CA PHE A 79 8.36 -11.44 -3.57
C PHE A 79 6.93 -10.92 -3.71
N GLU A 80 6.05 -11.70 -4.34
CA GLU A 80 4.67 -11.26 -4.61
C GLU A 80 3.83 -11.02 -3.35
N ARG A 81 4.17 -11.67 -2.22
CA ARG A 81 3.44 -11.59 -0.94
C ARG A 81 4.38 -11.76 0.25
N ILE A 82 4.19 -10.95 1.29
CA ILE A 82 4.91 -11.04 2.57
C ILE A 82 3.87 -11.16 3.68
N TYR A 83 4.03 -12.14 4.57
CA TYR A 83 3.16 -12.36 5.74
C TYR A 83 3.93 -12.02 7.01
N HIS A 84 3.26 -11.37 7.96
CA HIS A 84 3.71 -11.18 9.34
C HIS A 84 2.63 -11.67 10.30
#